data_AF-A0ABC8UMC3-F1
#
_entry.id   AF-A0ABC8UMC3-F1
#
_cell.length_a   1.000
_cell.length_b   1.000
_cell.length_c   1.000
_cell.angle_alpha   90.00
_cell.angle_beta   90.00
_cell.angle_gamma   90.00
#
_symmetry.space_group_name_H-M   'P 1'
#
loop_
_entity.id
_entity.type
_entity.pdbx_description
1 polymer ?
#
loop_
_entity_poly.entity_id
_entity_poly.type
_entity_poly.pdbx_seq_one_letter_code
_entity_poly.pdbx_strand_id
1 'polypeptide(L)'
;MTTWVTSPPRMQLNVRFSPFLVSGQRLFSHGSLSLQTPHKAWRHSMFLKSKPVVKDGVLSFNGTNALTGIPDNVVMTPWSNSSLFLGATSAHSSSRQVFKLGLIQDARLLCLFRFKIWWMIPRVGNSASDIPIETQMLLLEAKEDSSSNDSKGSPSYVIFLPTLDGEFRSSLQGNSADELEVCIESGDPAVIASESLKAVFVNYGNNPFDLMKESMK
;
A
#
# COMPACT_ATOMS: atom_id res chain seq x y z
N MET A 1 19.17 0.74 -58.68
CA MET A 1 18.76 2.16 -58.76
C MET A 1 18.16 2.50 -57.41
N THR A 2 18.88 3.31 -56.62
CA THR A 2 18.68 3.53 -55.19
C THR A 2 17.61 4.58 -54.93
N THR A 3 16.61 4.32 -54.09
CA THR A 3 15.62 5.32 -53.66
C THR A 3 15.86 5.74 -52.21
N TRP A 4 16.01 7.04 -52.01
CA TRP A 4 16.17 7.71 -50.71
C TRP A 4 14.81 7.93 -50.05
N VAL A 5 14.74 7.74 -48.72
CA VAL A 5 13.60 8.12 -47.88
C VAL A 5 14.00 9.35 -47.07
N THR A 6 13.23 10.42 -47.17
CA THR A 6 13.40 11.67 -46.41
C THR A 6 12.57 11.63 -45.12
N SER A 7 13.21 11.93 -43.98
CA SER A 7 12.58 12.04 -42.65
C SER A 7 11.75 13.33 -42.48
N PRO A 8 10.69 13.35 -41.63
CA PRO A 8 9.92 14.56 -41.36
C PRO A 8 10.54 15.43 -40.24
N PRO A 9 10.18 16.72 -40.14
CA PRO A 9 10.86 17.69 -39.27
C PRO A 9 10.44 17.57 -37.80
N ARG A 10 11.43 17.85 -36.94
CA ARG A 10 11.36 17.80 -35.47
C ARG A 10 10.76 19.11 -34.95
N MET A 11 9.60 19.05 -34.28
CA MET A 11 9.03 20.19 -33.55
C MET A 11 9.78 20.39 -32.23
N GLN A 12 10.38 21.57 -32.04
CA GLN A 12 10.98 21.99 -30.76
C GLN A 12 9.95 22.78 -29.94
N LEU A 13 9.66 22.30 -28.72
CA LEU A 13 8.85 23.04 -27.75
C LEU A 13 9.78 23.98 -26.96
N ASN A 14 9.59 25.29 -27.15
CA ASN A 14 10.39 26.32 -26.51
C ASN A 14 9.67 26.80 -25.24
N VAL A 15 10.10 26.35 -24.06
CA VAL A 15 9.55 26.82 -22.77
C VAL A 15 10.54 27.82 -22.18
N ARG A 16 10.20 29.11 -22.29
CA ARG A 16 10.89 30.21 -21.59
C ARG A 16 10.55 30.15 -20.10
N PHE A 17 11.56 29.94 -19.25
CA PHE A 17 11.48 30.25 -17.83
C PHE A 17 11.96 31.68 -17.58
N SER A 18 11.13 32.49 -16.91
CA SER A 18 11.50 33.81 -16.40
C SER A 18 12.09 33.66 -14.98
N PRO A 19 13.29 34.20 -14.67
CA PRO A 19 13.74 34.34 -13.31
C PRO A 19 13.40 35.75 -12.81
N PHE A 20 12.66 35.85 -11.71
CA PHE A 20 12.55 37.11 -10.97
C PHE A 20 13.80 37.29 -10.11
N LEU A 21 14.63 38.27 -10.49
CA LEU A 21 15.72 38.83 -9.68
C LEU A 21 15.14 39.93 -8.79
N VAL A 22 15.38 39.84 -7.48
CA VAL A 22 15.28 40.98 -6.56
C VAL A 22 16.67 41.26 -6.00
N SER A 23 17.08 42.51 -6.14
CA SER A 23 18.34 43.08 -5.66
C SER A 23 18.05 44.03 -4.49
N GLY A 24 18.83 43.92 -3.42
CA GLY A 24 18.89 44.92 -2.35
C GLY A 24 19.96 44.58 -1.30
N GLN A 25 20.91 45.48 -1.08
CA GLN A 25 22.14 45.28 -0.29
C GLN A 25 22.03 45.73 1.18
N ARG A 26 22.73 44.98 2.06
CA ARG A 26 23.46 45.28 3.33
C ARG A 26 22.95 46.33 4.34
N LEU A 27 22.98 45.98 5.66
CA LEU A 27 23.99 46.43 6.67
C LEU A 27 23.60 46.03 8.14
N PHE A 28 24.58 45.44 8.84
CA PHE A 28 24.93 45.34 10.28
C PHE A 28 23.97 44.95 11.44
N SER A 29 24.38 43.85 12.11
CA SER A 29 24.68 43.65 13.56
C SER A 29 23.71 44.12 14.65
N HIS A 30 23.14 43.18 15.41
CA HIS A 30 23.36 43.02 16.86
C HIS A 30 22.68 41.75 17.42
N GLY A 31 23.43 40.94 18.18
CA GLY A 31 22.97 40.10 19.30
C GLY A 31 22.04 38.91 19.01
N SER A 32 22.58 37.70 18.91
CA SER A 32 21.81 36.46 19.14
C SER A 32 22.08 35.92 20.54
N LEU A 33 21.11 36.05 21.46
CA LEU A 33 21.04 35.17 22.62
C LEU A 33 20.59 33.79 22.11
N SER A 34 21.51 32.83 22.16
CA SER A 34 21.21 31.42 21.94
C SER A 34 20.39 30.92 23.14
N LEU A 35 19.07 30.97 23.03
CA LEU A 35 18.18 30.22 23.91
C LEU A 35 18.15 28.78 23.36
N GLN A 36 19.09 27.94 23.80
CA GLN A 36 19.04 26.51 23.58
C GLN A 36 17.84 25.94 24.35
N THR A 37 16.67 25.94 23.69
CA THR A 37 15.58 25.05 24.06
C THR A 37 16.01 23.65 23.63
N PRO A 38 16.11 22.67 24.54
CA PRO A 38 16.35 21.31 24.12
C PRO A 38 15.05 20.84 23.45
N HIS A 39 15.03 20.85 22.12
CA HIS A 39 14.12 20.01 21.38
C HIS A 39 14.43 18.56 21.79
N LYS A 40 13.71 18.06 22.79
CA LYS A 40 13.59 16.63 23.05
C LYS A 40 13.00 16.02 21.78
N ALA A 41 13.86 15.47 20.94
CA ALA A 41 13.47 14.65 19.81
C ALA A 41 12.78 13.40 20.37
N TRP A 42 11.46 13.50 20.57
CA TRP A 42 10.65 12.37 20.96
C TRP A 42 10.44 11.46 19.74
N ARG A 43 11.46 10.69 19.40
CA ARG A 43 11.34 9.59 18.42
C ARG A 43 10.82 8.37 19.15
N HIS A 44 9.52 8.33 19.39
CA HIS A 44 8.84 7.08 19.74
C HIS A 44 8.08 6.59 18.51
N SER A 45 8.79 6.17 17.46
CA SER A 45 8.26 5.11 16.61
C SER A 45 8.43 3.83 17.42
N MET A 46 7.40 3.49 18.21
CA MET A 46 7.34 2.20 18.87
C MET A 46 6.74 1.22 17.87
N PHE A 47 7.60 0.51 17.15
CA PHE A 47 7.21 -0.71 16.47
C PHE A 47 6.63 -1.67 17.51
N LEU A 48 5.34 -1.99 17.37
CA LEU A 48 4.82 -3.19 18.01
C LEU A 48 5.41 -4.37 17.25
N LYS A 49 6.28 -5.14 17.93
CA LYS A 49 6.70 -6.46 17.43
C LYS A 49 5.50 -7.40 17.59
N SER A 50 4.61 -7.42 16.61
CA SER A 50 3.39 -8.23 16.62
C SER A 50 3.43 -9.26 15.50
N LYS A 51 3.88 -10.46 15.83
CA LYS A 51 3.95 -11.54 14.84
C LYS A 51 2.55 -11.79 14.27
N PRO A 52 2.39 -11.83 12.94
CA PRO A 52 1.12 -12.19 12.35
C PRO A 52 0.72 -13.60 12.78
N VAL A 53 -0.55 -13.76 13.16
CA VAL A 53 -1.13 -15.04 13.55
C VAL A 53 -2.30 -15.33 12.63
N VAL A 54 -2.35 -16.58 12.16
CA VAL A 54 -3.51 -17.11 11.43
C VAL A 54 -4.11 -18.20 12.27
N LYS A 55 -5.38 -18.04 12.62
CA LYS A 55 -6.13 -19.05 13.38
C LYS A 55 -7.56 -19.05 12.89
N ASP A 56 -8.11 -20.22 12.62
CA ASP A 56 -9.51 -20.41 12.22
C ASP A 56 -9.92 -19.51 11.02
N GLY A 57 -9.02 -19.34 10.04
CA GLY A 57 -9.25 -18.50 8.86
C GLY A 57 -9.20 -16.99 9.12
N VAL A 58 -8.68 -16.55 10.27
CA VAL A 58 -8.55 -15.14 10.65
C VAL A 58 -7.07 -14.76 10.72
N LEU A 59 -6.69 -13.71 10.00
CA LEU A 59 -5.40 -13.04 10.15
C LEU A 59 -5.52 -11.93 11.18
N SER A 60 -4.73 -12.04 12.24
CA SER A 60 -4.65 -11.05 13.31
C SER A 60 -3.23 -10.60 13.61
N PHE A 61 -3.12 -9.38 14.10
CA PHE A 61 -1.89 -8.77 14.58
C PHE A 61 -2.14 -8.27 16.00
N ASN A 62 -1.37 -8.76 16.97
CA ASN A 62 -1.49 -8.34 18.37
C ASN A 62 -2.91 -8.50 18.96
N GLY A 63 -3.68 -9.52 18.53
CA GLY A 63 -5.07 -9.72 18.96
C GLY A 63 -6.10 -8.88 18.19
N THR A 64 -5.67 -8.14 17.17
CA THR A 64 -6.50 -7.26 16.36
C THR A 64 -6.70 -7.89 14.99
N ASN A 65 -7.95 -8.08 14.57
CA ASN A 65 -8.26 -8.80 13.33
C ASN A 65 -8.11 -7.87 12.11
N ALA A 66 -7.51 -8.41 11.04
CA ALA A 66 -7.27 -7.71 9.78
C ALA A 66 -8.09 -8.30 8.61
N LEU A 67 -8.15 -9.64 8.52
CA LEU A 67 -8.94 -10.37 7.54
C LEU A 67 -9.59 -11.58 8.21
N THR A 68 -10.81 -11.90 7.83
CA THR A 68 -11.50 -13.14 8.23
C THR A 68 -11.86 -13.97 6.99
N GLY A 69 -12.21 -15.25 7.18
CA GLY A 69 -12.61 -16.11 6.06
C GLY A 69 -11.54 -16.29 4.99
N ILE A 70 -10.27 -16.34 5.41
CA ILE A 70 -9.12 -16.56 4.52
C ILE A 70 -9.22 -17.96 3.90
N PRO A 71 -9.25 -18.08 2.55
CA PRO A 71 -9.29 -19.37 1.87
C PRO A 71 -7.99 -20.20 2.03
N ASP A 72 -8.11 -21.52 1.89
CA ASP A 72 -6.99 -22.47 2.05
C ASP A 72 -5.87 -22.28 1.00
N ASN A 73 -6.19 -21.71 -0.16
CA ASN A 73 -5.21 -21.47 -1.22
C ASN A 73 -4.43 -20.16 -1.05
N VAL A 74 -4.72 -19.37 -0.01
CA VAL A 74 -3.94 -18.17 0.33
C VAL A 74 -2.64 -18.58 1.01
N VAL A 75 -1.52 -18.10 0.48
CA VAL A 75 -0.19 -18.34 1.02
C VAL A 75 0.28 -17.14 1.81
N MET A 76 0.91 -17.41 2.95
CA MET A 76 1.40 -16.36 3.85
C MET A 76 2.88 -16.55 4.10
N THR A 77 3.69 -15.60 3.64
CA THR A 77 5.15 -15.66 3.73
C THR A 77 5.62 -14.60 4.73
N PRO A 78 6.06 -14.98 5.96
CA PRO A 78 6.57 -14.02 6.93
C PRO A 78 7.75 -13.21 6.38
N TRP A 79 7.78 -11.90 6.66
CA TRP A 79 8.87 -11.01 6.25
C TRP A 79 9.60 -10.40 7.45
N SER A 80 8.85 -9.95 8.45
CA SER A 80 9.41 -9.40 9.68
C SER A 80 8.53 -9.71 10.88
N ASN A 81 8.84 -9.13 12.04
CA ASN A 81 8.04 -9.29 13.23
C ASN A 81 6.65 -8.64 13.16
N SER A 82 6.38 -7.78 12.19
CA SER A 82 5.09 -7.08 12.02
C SER A 82 4.53 -7.19 10.60
N SER A 83 5.22 -7.92 9.70
CA SER A 83 4.87 -7.96 8.29
C SER A 83 5.04 -9.33 7.64
N LEU A 84 4.27 -9.52 6.58
CA LEU A 84 4.24 -10.73 5.76
C LEU A 84 3.89 -10.36 4.33
N PHE A 85 4.03 -11.33 3.44
CA PHE A 85 3.40 -11.29 2.13
C PHE A 85 2.20 -12.24 2.09
N LEU A 86 1.11 -11.78 1.50
CA LEU A 86 0.02 -12.60 1.04
C LEU A 86 0.24 -12.96 -0.43
N GLY A 87 -0.10 -14.19 -0.76
CA GLY A 87 -0.07 -14.76 -2.08
C GLY A 87 -1.22 -15.76 -2.25
N ALA A 88 -1.30 -16.40 -3.40
CA ALA A 88 -2.28 -17.46 -3.63
C ALA A 88 -1.77 -18.47 -4.67
N THR A 89 -2.33 -19.67 -4.61
CA THR A 89 -2.09 -20.75 -5.58
C THR A 89 -3.38 -21.11 -6.33
N SER A 90 -3.21 -21.68 -7.52
CA SER A 90 -4.25 -22.13 -8.44
C SER A 90 -3.87 -23.46 -9.07
N ALA A 91 -4.87 -24.29 -9.39
CA ALA A 91 -4.67 -25.52 -10.15
C ALA A 91 -4.31 -25.29 -11.62
N HIS A 92 -4.55 -24.08 -12.14
CA HIS A 92 -4.33 -23.72 -13.54
C HIS A 92 -3.44 -22.49 -13.62
N SER A 93 -2.54 -22.47 -14.60
CA SER A 93 -1.74 -21.29 -14.92
C SER A 93 -2.53 -20.32 -15.80
N SER A 94 -2.37 -19.02 -15.55
CA SER A 94 -2.96 -17.95 -16.37
C SER A 94 -2.07 -16.71 -16.34
N SER A 95 -2.18 -15.87 -17.36
CA SER A 95 -1.55 -14.55 -17.40
C SER A 95 -2.32 -13.51 -16.56
N ARG A 96 -3.55 -13.84 -16.14
CA ARG A 96 -4.38 -13.05 -15.24
C ARG A 96 -5.20 -13.94 -14.32
N GLN A 97 -5.12 -13.70 -13.02
CA GLN A 97 -5.86 -14.43 -11.99
C GLN A 97 -6.40 -13.46 -10.94
N VAL A 98 -7.57 -13.75 -10.39
CA VAL A 98 -8.16 -13.00 -9.29
C VAL A 98 -8.42 -13.98 -8.15
N PHE A 99 -7.86 -13.71 -6.98
CA PHE A 99 -7.97 -14.56 -5.81
C PHE A 99 -8.62 -13.81 -4.66
N LYS A 100 -9.54 -14.47 -3.95
CA LYS A 100 -10.03 -14.01 -2.66
C LYS A 100 -8.92 -14.12 -1.61
N LEU A 101 -8.67 -13.04 -0.88
CA LEU A 101 -7.76 -13.00 0.27
C LEU A 101 -8.49 -13.18 1.59
N GLY A 102 -9.74 -12.74 1.69
CA GLY A 102 -10.53 -12.79 2.91
C GLY A 102 -11.67 -11.77 2.87
N LEU A 103 -12.29 -11.52 4.02
CA LEU A 103 -13.39 -10.59 4.20
C LEU A 103 -12.92 -9.36 4.98
N ILE A 104 -13.46 -8.19 4.61
CA ILE A 104 -13.36 -6.95 5.40
C ILE A 104 -14.77 -6.40 5.59
N GLN A 105 -15.25 -6.41 6.83
CA GLN A 105 -16.57 -5.93 7.20
C GLN A 105 -16.50 -4.99 8.40
N ASP A 106 -17.32 -3.94 8.36
CA ASP A 106 -17.47 -2.92 9.40
C ASP A 106 -16.17 -2.21 9.82
N ALA A 107 -15.12 -2.21 9.00
CA ALA A 107 -13.80 -1.67 9.36
C ALA A 107 -13.47 -0.41 8.56
N ARG A 108 -13.08 0.66 9.25
CA ARG A 108 -12.71 1.92 8.59
C ARG A 108 -11.51 1.70 7.70
N LEU A 109 -11.62 2.11 6.44
CA LEU A 109 -10.54 1.98 5.48
C LEU A 109 -10.30 3.26 4.68
N LEU A 110 -9.07 3.40 4.22
CA LEU A 110 -8.62 4.34 3.22
C LEU A 110 -7.89 3.56 2.14
N CYS A 111 -8.27 3.71 0.89
CA CYS A 111 -7.57 3.11 -0.24
C CYS A 111 -7.15 4.18 -1.26
N LEU A 112 -6.07 3.90 -1.99
CA LEU A 112 -5.67 4.67 -3.16
C LEU A 112 -5.81 3.77 -4.39
N PHE A 113 -6.66 4.18 -5.33
CA PHE A 113 -6.95 3.39 -6.52
C PHE A 113 -6.70 4.18 -7.79
N ARG A 114 -6.35 3.47 -8.85
CA ARG A 114 -6.01 4.07 -10.14
C ARG A 114 -7.28 4.39 -10.94
N PHE A 115 -7.75 5.63 -10.82
CA PHE A 115 -8.91 6.11 -11.58
C PHE A 115 -8.57 6.47 -13.04
N LYS A 116 -7.33 6.86 -13.32
CA LYS A 116 -6.80 7.08 -14.68
C LYS A 116 -5.36 6.60 -14.76
N ILE A 117 -4.83 6.40 -15.97
CA ILE A 117 -3.48 5.88 -16.21
C ILE A 117 -2.40 6.60 -15.37
N TRP A 118 -2.53 7.91 -15.21
CA TRP A 118 -1.55 8.77 -14.53
C TRP A 118 -1.99 9.23 -13.13
N TRP A 119 -3.15 8.77 -12.64
CA TRP A 119 -3.77 9.34 -11.45
C TRP A 119 -4.32 8.25 -10.51
N MET A 120 -3.88 8.31 -9.26
CA MET A 120 -4.53 7.64 -8.13
C MET A 120 -5.32 8.67 -7.33
N ILE A 121 -6.50 8.27 -6.84
CA ILE A 121 -7.32 9.10 -5.94
C ILE A 121 -7.69 8.31 -4.69
N PRO A 122 -7.86 8.99 -3.54
CA PRO A 122 -8.29 8.31 -2.32
C PRO A 122 -9.77 7.97 -2.34
N ARG A 123 -10.12 6.86 -1.68
CA ARG A 123 -11.49 6.54 -1.27
C ARG A 123 -11.48 6.02 0.15
N VAL A 124 -12.45 6.46 0.94
CA VAL A 124 -12.73 5.93 2.27
C VAL A 124 -13.97 5.03 2.22
N GLY A 125 -14.02 4.07 3.13
CA GLY A 125 -15.10 3.09 3.20
C GLY A 125 -15.15 2.38 4.55
N ASN A 126 -16.03 1.39 4.65
CA ASN A 126 -16.20 0.58 5.85
C ASN A 126 -16.21 -0.95 5.57
N SER A 127 -16.05 -1.37 4.31
CA SER A 127 -16.09 -2.78 3.92
C SER A 127 -15.31 -3.04 2.63
N ALA A 128 -14.98 -4.29 2.32
CA ALA A 128 -14.24 -4.58 1.09
C ALA A 128 -15.00 -4.12 -0.16
N SER A 129 -16.33 -4.16 -0.16
CA SER A 129 -17.15 -3.71 -1.30
C SER A 129 -16.96 -2.22 -1.66
N ASP A 130 -16.41 -1.41 -0.76
CA ASP A 130 -16.02 -0.02 -1.03
C ASP A 130 -14.70 0.10 -1.81
N ILE A 131 -13.89 -0.96 -1.89
CA ILE A 131 -12.55 -0.95 -2.48
C ILE A 131 -12.66 -1.04 -4.02
N PRO A 132 -12.29 0.00 -4.77
CA PRO A 132 -12.38 -0.03 -6.22
C PRO A 132 -11.39 -1.01 -6.84
N ILE A 133 -11.70 -1.47 -8.05
CA ILE A 133 -10.74 -2.15 -8.91
C ILE A 133 -9.49 -1.28 -9.12
N GLU A 134 -8.34 -1.92 -9.30
CA GLU A 134 -7.05 -1.23 -9.45
C GLU A 134 -6.62 -0.43 -8.19
N THR A 135 -6.96 -0.92 -7.00
CA THR A 135 -6.43 -0.37 -5.74
C THR A 135 -4.96 -0.74 -5.58
N GLN A 136 -4.11 0.26 -5.33
CA GLN A 136 -2.65 0.13 -5.22
C GLN A 136 -2.13 0.36 -3.79
N MET A 137 -3.04 0.67 -2.86
CA MET A 137 -2.76 0.77 -1.43
C MET A 137 -4.08 0.68 -0.68
N LEU A 138 -4.11 -0.10 0.39
CA LEU A 138 -5.21 -0.15 1.33
C LEU A 138 -4.66 0.01 2.74
N LEU A 139 -5.19 0.98 3.47
CA LEU A 139 -4.95 1.20 4.89
C LEU A 139 -6.23 0.88 5.64
N LEU A 140 -6.16 -0.11 6.51
CA LEU A 140 -7.27 -0.61 7.31
C LEU A 140 -7.04 -0.24 8.77
N GLU A 141 -8.05 0.28 9.43
CA GLU A 141 -8.07 0.33 10.89
C GLU A 141 -8.45 -1.04 11.43
N ALA A 142 -7.51 -1.64 12.16
CA ALA A 142 -7.68 -2.96 12.70
C ALA A 142 -8.54 -2.89 13.97
N LYS A 143 -9.55 -3.77 14.06
CA LYS A 143 -10.46 -3.84 15.21
C LYS A 143 -9.94 -4.79 16.27
N GLU A 144 -9.93 -4.32 17.52
CA GLU A 144 -9.72 -5.21 18.65
C GLU A 144 -10.95 -6.09 18.85
N ASP A 145 -10.71 -7.34 19.22
CA ASP A 145 -11.80 -8.23 19.59
C ASP A 145 -12.55 -7.66 20.80
N SER A 146 -13.84 -7.43 20.62
CA SER A 146 -14.79 -6.91 21.63
C SER A 146 -14.85 -7.69 22.96
N SER A 147 -14.09 -8.78 23.10
CA SER A 147 -13.92 -9.53 24.34
C SER A 147 -12.98 -8.87 25.37
N SER A 148 -12.18 -7.87 24.99
CA SER A 148 -11.38 -7.09 25.94
C SER A 148 -12.13 -5.82 26.35
N ASN A 149 -12.74 -5.82 27.54
CA ASN A 149 -13.40 -4.64 28.15
C ASN A 149 -12.45 -3.47 28.48
N ASP A 150 -11.17 -3.58 28.12
CA ASP A 150 -10.12 -2.59 28.37
C ASP A 150 -9.52 -2.10 27.05
N SER A 151 -10.20 -1.21 26.33
CA SER A 151 -9.50 -0.46 25.28
C SER A 151 -9.96 0.97 25.08
N LYS A 152 -9.41 1.83 25.95
CA LYS A 152 -9.02 3.20 25.58
C LYS A 152 -7.64 3.20 24.87
N GLY A 153 -7.35 2.18 24.06
CA GLY A 153 -6.12 2.10 23.29
C GLY A 153 -6.16 3.03 22.08
N SER A 154 -5.00 3.51 21.63
CA SER A 154 -4.89 4.15 20.31
C SER A 154 -5.20 3.13 19.22
N PRO A 155 -5.94 3.48 18.15
CA PRO A 155 -6.24 2.55 17.07
C PRO A 155 -4.95 2.02 16.44
N SER A 156 -4.99 0.77 16.00
CA SER A 156 -3.91 0.15 15.22
C SER A 156 -4.33 -0.01 13.77
N TYR A 157 -3.35 -0.10 12.89
CA TYR A 157 -3.54 -0.04 11.46
C TYR A 157 -2.80 -1.18 10.77
N VAL A 158 -3.39 -1.67 9.69
CA VAL A 158 -2.81 -2.65 8.78
C VAL A 158 -2.77 -2.03 7.40
N ILE A 159 -1.59 -2.03 6.78
CA ILE A 159 -1.43 -1.59 5.39
C ILE A 159 -1.26 -2.81 4.50
N PHE A 160 -1.93 -2.78 3.34
CA PHE A 160 -1.79 -3.74 2.26
C PHE A 160 -1.25 -3.00 1.03
N LEU A 161 -0.12 -3.47 0.53
CA LEU A 161 0.57 -2.92 -0.63
C LEU A 161 0.70 -4.01 -1.68
N PRO A 162 -0.05 -3.93 -2.79
CA PRO A 162 0.24 -4.66 -4.01
C PRO A 162 1.70 -4.52 -4.41
N THR A 163 2.29 -5.61 -4.88
CA THR A 163 3.71 -5.73 -5.19
C THR A 163 3.92 -6.25 -6.60
N LEU A 164 5.16 -6.14 -7.07
CA LEU A 164 5.64 -6.85 -8.25
C LEU A 164 6.29 -8.15 -7.80
N ASP A 165 5.87 -9.27 -8.38
CA ASP A 165 6.42 -10.60 -8.12
C ASP A 165 6.89 -11.19 -9.45
N GLY A 166 8.18 -11.01 -9.75
CA GLY A 166 8.74 -11.32 -11.07
C GLY A 166 8.11 -10.46 -12.17
N GLU A 167 7.52 -11.13 -13.16
CA GLU A 167 6.86 -10.49 -14.31
C GLU A 167 5.40 -10.11 -14.05
N PHE A 168 4.89 -10.38 -12.84
CA PHE A 168 3.50 -10.14 -12.49
C PHE A 168 3.38 -8.91 -11.61
N ARG A 169 2.37 -8.08 -11.92
CA ARG A 169 1.88 -7.03 -11.03
C ARG A 169 0.64 -7.51 -10.31
N SER A 170 0.42 -6.99 -9.11
CA SER A 170 -0.84 -7.15 -8.42
C SER A 170 -1.61 -5.83 -8.26
N SER A 171 -2.92 -5.95 -8.04
CA SER A 171 -3.80 -4.87 -7.59
C SER A 171 -4.89 -5.44 -6.68
N LEU A 172 -5.44 -4.62 -5.81
CA LEU A 172 -6.56 -5.00 -4.95
C LEU A 172 -7.89 -4.56 -5.56
N GLN A 173 -8.95 -5.28 -5.21
CA GLN A 173 -10.32 -4.91 -5.49
C GLN A 173 -11.26 -5.51 -4.44
N GLY A 174 -12.43 -4.91 -4.29
CA GLY A 174 -13.55 -5.47 -3.55
C GLY A 174 -14.61 -6.06 -4.46
N ASN A 175 -15.47 -6.89 -3.90
CA ASN A 175 -16.69 -7.36 -4.57
C ASN A 175 -17.94 -7.18 -3.71
N SER A 176 -19.11 -7.54 -4.24
CA SER A 176 -20.41 -7.35 -3.57
C SER A 176 -20.63 -8.24 -2.34
N ALA A 177 -19.74 -9.19 -2.07
CA ALA A 177 -19.78 -10.09 -0.92
C ALA A 177 -18.78 -9.69 0.17
N ASP A 178 -18.27 -8.45 0.13
CA ASP A 178 -17.24 -7.93 1.04
C ASP A 178 -15.95 -8.74 1.05
N GLU A 179 -15.65 -9.39 -0.08
CA GLU A 179 -14.39 -10.10 -0.25
C GLU A 179 -13.33 -9.13 -0.76
N LEU A 180 -12.19 -9.10 -0.06
CA LEU A 180 -10.97 -8.51 -0.58
C LEU A 180 -10.36 -9.49 -1.58
N GLU A 181 -10.16 -9.03 -2.79
CA GLU A 181 -9.53 -9.80 -3.86
C GLU A 181 -8.20 -9.18 -4.28
N VAL A 182 -7.26 -10.03 -4.68
CA VAL A 182 -6.04 -9.63 -5.39
C VAL A 182 -6.14 -10.07 -6.84
N CYS A 183 -6.00 -9.12 -7.76
CA CYS A 183 -5.78 -9.37 -9.17
C CYS A 183 -4.27 -9.46 -9.40
N ILE A 184 -3.82 -10.51 -10.09
CA ILE A 184 -2.42 -10.77 -10.43
C ILE A 184 -2.35 -10.96 -11.93
N GLU A 185 -1.54 -10.15 -12.63
CA GLU A 185 -1.45 -10.19 -14.07
C GLU A 185 -0.06 -9.84 -14.61
N SER A 186 0.36 -10.50 -15.68
CA SER A 186 1.63 -10.22 -16.39
C SER A 186 1.47 -9.19 -17.50
N GLY A 187 0.28 -9.07 -18.06
CA GLY A 187 0.02 -8.27 -19.27
C GLY A 187 0.46 -8.96 -20.57
N ASP A 188 0.97 -10.19 -20.51
CA ASP A 188 1.36 -11.01 -21.66
C ASP A 188 0.70 -12.40 -21.58
N PRO A 189 -0.16 -12.79 -22.54
CA PRO A 189 -0.78 -14.12 -22.57
C PRO A 189 0.20 -15.30 -22.55
N ALA A 190 1.46 -15.11 -22.98
CA ALA A 190 2.49 -16.14 -22.96
C ALA A 190 3.16 -16.29 -21.58
N VAL A 191 3.12 -15.25 -20.75
CA VAL A 191 3.70 -15.26 -19.41
C VAL A 191 2.61 -15.65 -18.41
N ILE A 192 2.60 -16.92 -18.02
CA ILE A 192 1.57 -17.52 -17.18
C ILE A 192 2.16 -18.07 -15.88
N ALA A 193 1.40 -17.97 -14.78
CA ALA A 193 1.75 -18.56 -13.49
C ALA A 193 0.54 -19.23 -12.85
N SER A 194 0.78 -20.27 -12.07
CA SER A 194 -0.23 -20.93 -11.22
C SER A 194 -0.17 -20.46 -9.78
N GLU A 195 0.81 -19.64 -9.41
CA GLU A 195 0.98 -19.09 -8.07
C GLU A 195 1.66 -17.72 -8.09
N SER A 196 1.42 -16.96 -7.03
CA SER A 196 2.26 -15.84 -6.64
C SER A 196 2.36 -15.84 -5.13
N LEU A 197 3.58 -15.87 -4.60
CA LEU A 197 3.84 -16.00 -3.17
C LEU A 197 3.98 -14.65 -2.47
N LYS A 198 4.21 -13.59 -3.26
CA LYS A 198 4.46 -12.23 -2.80
C LYS A 198 3.60 -11.22 -3.54
N ALA A 199 2.29 -11.50 -3.63
CA ALA A 199 1.34 -10.65 -4.35
C ALA A 199 0.99 -9.38 -3.57
N VAL A 200 0.91 -9.43 -2.24
CA VAL A 200 0.55 -8.27 -1.41
C VAL A 200 1.43 -8.24 -0.18
N PHE A 201 2.20 -7.17 0.01
CA PHE A 201 2.89 -6.91 1.26
C PHE A 201 1.91 -6.38 2.31
N VAL A 202 1.97 -6.93 3.52
CA VAL A 202 1.11 -6.54 4.64
C VAL A 202 1.97 -6.16 5.83
N ASN A 203 1.69 -5.03 6.47
CA ASN A 203 2.40 -4.58 7.66
C ASN A 203 1.43 -3.97 8.68
N TYR A 204 1.80 -4.04 9.96
CA TYR A 204 1.00 -3.57 11.08
C TYR A 204 1.73 -2.50 11.90
N GLY A 205 0.98 -1.51 12.39
CA GLY A 205 1.51 -0.47 13.26
C GLY A 205 0.44 0.33 13.99
N ASN A 206 0.82 1.04 15.04
CA ASN A 206 -0.09 1.88 15.86
C ASN A 206 -0.16 3.34 15.41
N ASN A 207 0.70 3.75 14.46
CA ASN A 207 0.69 5.07 13.86
C ASN A 207 0.66 4.93 12.33
N PRO A 208 -0.35 5.48 11.64
CA PRO A 208 -0.51 5.26 10.21
C PRO A 208 0.57 5.96 9.37
N PHE A 209 1.15 7.07 9.86
CA PHE A 209 2.19 7.80 9.13
C PHE A 209 3.54 7.08 9.18
N ASP A 210 3.92 6.58 10.37
CA ASP A 210 5.13 5.77 10.52
C ASP A 210 5.00 4.46 9.75
N LEU A 211 3.83 3.79 9.86
CA LEU A 211 3.53 2.56 9.13
C LEU A 211 3.69 2.73 7.62
N MET A 212 3.12 3.80 7.06
CA MET A 212 3.25 4.14 5.64
C MET A 212 4.72 4.34 5.25
N LYS A 213 5.44 5.17 6.01
CA LYS A 213 6.85 5.49 5.75
C LYS A 213 7.76 4.26 5.79
N GLU A 214 7.45 3.31 6.65
CA GLU A 214 8.26 2.10 6.84
C GLU A 214 7.95 1.02 5.81
N SER A 215 6.71 0.99 5.32
CA SER A 215 6.23 -0.01 4.36
C SER A 215 6.59 0.33 2.91
N MET A 216 6.81 1.61 2.59
CA MET A 216 7.11 2.09 1.23
C MET A 216 8.63 2.25 0.98
N LYS A 217 9.44 1.28 1.39
CA LYS A 217 10.90 1.30 1.24
C LYS A 217 11.40 0.41 0.11
#